data_AF-A0A101HHN9-F1
#
_entry.id   AF-A0A101HHN9-F1
#
_cell.length_a   1.000
_cell.length_b   1.000
_cell.length_c   1.000
_cell.angle_alpha   90.00
_cell.angle_beta   90.00
_cell.angle_gamma   90.00
#
_symmetry.space_group_name_H-M   'P 1'
#
loop_
_entity.id
_entity.type
_entity.pdbx_description
1 polymer ?
#
loop_
_entity_poly.entity_id
_entity_poly.type
_entity_poly.pdbx_seq_one_letter_code
_entity_poly.pdbx_strand_id
1 'polypeptide(L)'
;MRSKRGYNYSTIQLYGLVILRVLIGWYFLYEGLAKVLTPKWTAYGYLMDSQGLFAPLFRMIAENPGLLAAADFINIWGLTLVGLLLILGLFEKAGYMGAAIFLILYYLSHPPLL
;
A
#
# COMPACT_ATOMS: atom_id res chain seq x y z
N MET A 1 2.11 32.87 9.17
CA MET A 1 2.86 32.40 7.99
C MET A 1 3.67 31.18 8.39
N ARG A 2 3.37 29.99 7.82
CA ARG A 2 4.02 28.73 8.18
C ARG A 2 5.41 28.70 7.54
N SER A 3 6.46 28.95 8.32
CA SER A 3 7.85 28.89 7.88
C SER A 3 8.11 27.54 7.20
N LYS A 4 8.34 27.56 5.88
CA LYS A 4 8.83 26.39 5.16
C LYS A 4 10.30 26.24 5.56
N ARG A 5 10.62 25.33 6.48
CA ARG A 5 12.02 24.92 6.71
C ARG A 5 12.58 24.45 5.38
N GLY A 6 13.55 25.18 4.83
CA GLY A 6 14.35 24.73 3.71
C GLY A 6 15.28 23.64 4.21
N TYR A 7 14.98 22.39 3.86
CA TYR A 7 15.91 21.29 4.14
C TYR A 7 17.07 21.38 3.15
N ASN A 8 18.27 21.70 3.64
CA ASN A 8 19.49 21.69 2.83
C ASN A 8 19.99 20.25 2.71
N TYR A 9 19.46 19.51 1.74
CA TYR A 9 19.96 18.17 1.43
C TYR A 9 21.24 18.26 0.60
N SER A 10 22.22 17.41 0.88
CA SER A 10 23.34 17.20 -0.05
C SER A 10 22.84 16.53 -1.32
N THR A 11 23.58 16.67 -2.43
CA THR A 11 23.22 16.05 -3.71
C THR A 11 23.03 14.54 -3.58
N ILE A 12 23.87 13.88 -2.77
CA ILE A 12 23.78 12.44 -2.49
C ILE A 12 22.50 12.10 -1.72
N GLN A 13 22.14 12.90 -0.70
CA GLN A 13 20.90 12.71 0.05
C GLN A 13 19.68 12.88 -0.85
N LEU A 14 19.69 13.89 -1.72
CA LEU A 14 18.61 14.13 -2.67
C LEU A 14 18.42 12.94 -3.62
N TYR A 15 19.50 12.48 -4.26
CA TYR A 15 19.43 11.30 -5.14
C TYR A 15 18.97 10.06 -4.39
N GLY A 16 19.48 9.83 -3.18
CA GLY A 16 19.05 8.71 -2.34
C GLY A 16 17.55 8.73 -2.02
N LEU A 17 17.01 9.88 -1.66
CA LEU A 17 15.57 10.03 -1.37
C LEU A 17 14.70 9.84 -2.62
N VAL A 18 15.14 10.33 -3.78
CA VAL A 18 14.42 10.14 -5.05
C VAL A 18 14.43 8.67 -5.47
N ILE A 19 15.58 8.00 -5.38
CA ILE A 19 15.71 6.56 -5.66
C ILE A 19 14.80 5.77 -4.73
N LEU A 20 14.86 6.03 -3.41
CA LEU A 20 14.03 5.35 -2.43
C LEU A 20 12.53 5.50 -2.76
N ARG A 21 12.09 6.72 -3.09
CA ARG A 21 10.69 6.97 -3.50
C ARG A 21 10.31 6.12 -4.70
N VAL A 22 11.15 6.12 -5.74
CA VAL A 22 10.87 5.37 -6.98
C VAL A 22 10.85 3.87 -6.72
N LEU A 23 11.74 3.34 -5.86
CA LEU A 23 11.74 1.93 -5.47
C LEU A 23 10.46 1.53 -4.71
N ILE A 24 10.02 2.35 -3.76
CA ILE A 24 8.75 2.13 -3.05
C ILE A 24 7.59 2.15 -4.05
N GLY A 25 7.54 3.17 -4.91
CA GLY A 25 6.50 3.30 -5.93
C GLY A 25 6.48 2.13 -6.91
N TRP A 26 7.65 1.67 -7.35
CA TRP A 26 7.81 0.50 -8.21
C TRP A 26 7.25 -0.76 -7.56
N TYR A 27 7.58 -1.01 -6.29
CA TYR A 27 7.06 -2.17 -5.56
C TYR A 27 5.53 -2.17 -5.48
N PHE A 28 4.93 -1.03 -5.08
CA PHE A 28 3.48 -0.88 -5.02
C PHE A 28 2.82 -1.02 -6.39
N LEU A 29 3.42 -0.46 -7.43
CA LEU A 29 2.91 -0.56 -8.79
C LEU A 29 2.95 -2.00 -9.30
N TYR A 30 4.06 -2.71 -9.06
CA TYR A 30 4.21 -4.11 -9.40
C TYR A 30 3.13 -4.95 -8.72
N GLU A 31 2.96 -4.78 -7.41
CA GLU A 31 1.94 -5.50 -6.63
C GLU A 31 0.51 -5.21 -7.10
N GLY A 32 0.21 -3.96 -7.50
CA GLY A 32 -1.08 -3.60 -8.06
C GLY A 32 -1.32 -4.22 -9.44
N LEU A 33 -0.36 -4.05 -10.36
CA LEU A 33 -0.45 -4.58 -11.72
C LEU A 33 -0.51 -6.10 -11.75
N ALA A 34 0.24 -6.80 -10.88
CA ALA A 34 0.15 -8.25 -10.76
C ALA A 34 -1.29 -8.71 -10.47
N LYS A 35 -2.03 -7.95 -9.65
CA LYS A 35 -3.43 -8.25 -9.32
C LYS A 35 -4.39 -7.86 -10.44
N VAL A 36 -4.15 -6.75 -11.14
CA VAL A 36 -4.90 -6.37 -12.36
C VAL A 36 -4.79 -7.46 -13.44
N LEU A 37 -3.59 -7.99 -13.63
CA LEU A 37 -3.27 -8.95 -14.68
C LEU A 37 -3.64 -10.39 -14.33
N THR A 38 -4.00 -10.67 -13.07
CA THR A 38 -4.43 -12.00 -12.62
C THR A 38 -5.95 -12.11 -12.71
N PRO A 39 -6.49 -12.92 -13.64
CA PRO A 39 -7.93 -13.10 -13.75
C PRO A 39 -8.51 -13.67 -12.45
N LYS A 40 -9.61 -13.09 -11.97
CA LYS A 40 -10.30 -13.52 -10.73
C LYS A 40 -9.42 -13.45 -9.47
N TRP A 41 -8.42 -12.56 -9.44
CA TRP A 41 -7.69 -12.29 -8.20
C TRP A 41 -8.63 -11.88 -7.08
N THR A 42 -8.36 -12.37 -5.87
CA THR A 42 -9.12 -12.02 -4.66
C THR A 42 -8.22 -12.06 -3.42
N ALA A 43 -8.51 -11.19 -2.47
CA ALA A 43 -7.90 -11.12 -1.15
C ALA A 43 -8.47 -12.16 -0.18
N TYR A 44 -9.49 -12.94 -0.57
CA TYR A 44 -10.18 -13.89 0.31
C TYR A 44 -9.22 -14.81 1.08
N GLY A 45 -8.32 -15.50 0.37
CA GLY A 45 -7.37 -16.42 0.99
C GLY A 45 -6.44 -15.72 1.99
N TYR A 46 -5.96 -14.52 1.65
CA TYR A 46 -5.12 -13.70 2.51
C TYR A 46 -5.87 -13.24 3.77
N LEU A 47 -7.13 -12.82 3.65
CA LEU A 47 -7.92 -12.33 4.77
C LEU A 47 -8.37 -13.46 5.71
N MET A 48 -8.67 -14.65 5.15
CA MET A 48 -9.03 -15.82 5.96
C MET A 48 -7.86 -16.36 6.78
N ASP A 49 -6.65 -16.26 6.24
CA ASP A 49 -5.41 -16.67 6.93
C ASP A 49 -4.93 -15.65 7.99
N SER A 50 -5.64 -14.53 8.15
CA SER A 50 -5.27 -13.49 9.11
C SER A 50 -5.12 -14.02 10.55
N GLN A 51 -4.13 -13.44 11.26
CA GLN A 51 -3.71 -13.85 12.60
C GLN A 51 -3.69 -12.69 13.59
N GLY A 52 -3.54 -13.02 14.88
CA GLY A 52 -3.46 -12.05 15.98
C GLY A 52 -4.81 -11.46 16.38
N LEU A 53 -4.75 -10.33 17.09
CA LEU A 53 -5.91 -9.71 17.73
C LEU A 53 -6.97 -9.22 16.74
N PHE A 54 -6.56 -8.81 15.54
CA PHE A 54 -7.45 -8.26 14.51
C PHE A 54 -7.96 -9.30 13.52
N ALA A 55 -7.56 -10.58 13.64
CA ALA A 55 -8.02 -11.64 12.75
C ALA A 55 -9.55 -11.72 12.59
N PRO A 56 -10.38 -11.58 13.65
CA PRO A 56 -11.84 -11.61 13.49
C PRO A 56 -12.37 -10.51 12.57
N LEU A 57 -11.75 -9.33 12.58
CA LEU A 57 -12.14 -8.22 11.72
C LEU A 57 -11.85 -8.53 10.24
N PHE A 58 -10.68 -9.09 9.93
CA PHE A 58 -10.31 -9.44 8.56
C PHE A 58 -11.12 -10.61 8.02
N ARG A 59 -11.40 -11.62 8.86
CA ARG A 59 -12.29 -12.73 8.50
C ARG A 59 -13.71 -12.27 8.23
N MET A 60 -14.25 -11.33 9.03
CA MET A 60 -15.55 -10.71 8.76
C MET A 60 -15.60 -10.00 7.40
N ILE A 61 -14.51 -9.34 7.00
CA ILE A 61 -14.41 -8.73 5.65
C ILE A 61 -14.43 -9.82 4.57
N ALA A 62 -13.71 -10.92 4.79
CA ALA A 62 -13.63 -12.03 3.84
C ALA A 62 -14.97 -12.77 3.67
N GLU A 63 -15.73 -12.94 4.75
CA GLU A 63 -17.00 -13.66 4.77
C GLU A 63 -18.15 -12.85 4.15
N ASN A 64 -18.05 -11.52 4.14
CA ASN A 64 -19.06 -10.65 3.53
C ASN A 64 -18.73 -10.36 2.07
N PRO A 65 -19.53 -10.82 1.08
CA PRO A 65 -19.22 -10.64 -0.34
C PRO A 65 -19.06 -9.18 -0.78
N GLY A 66 -19.83 -8.26 -0.17
CA GLY A 66 -19.76 -6.83 -0.49
C GLY A 66 -18.48 -6.18 0.03
N LEU A 67 -18.07 -6.53 1.26
CA LEU A 67 -16.81 -6.05 1.84
C LEU A 67 -15.59 -6.65 1.16
N LEU A 68 -15.65 -7.95 0.81
CA LEU A 68 -14.60 -8.62 0.04
C LEU A 68 -14.42 -7.97 -1.33
N ALA A 69 -15.50 -7.71 -2.08
CA ALA A 69 -15.42 -7.04 -3.38
C ALA A 69 -14.81 -5.63 -3.26
N ALA A 70 -15.13 -4.90 -2.20
CA ALA A 70 -14.52 -3.60 -1.92
C ALA A 70 -13.02 -3.75 -1.59
N ALA A 71 -12.64 -4.73 -0.77
CA ALA A 71 -11.26 -5.02 -0.43
C ALA A 71 -10.44 -5.41 -1.68
N ASP A 72 -11.01 -6.22 -2.57
CA ASP A 72 -10.38 -6.64 -3.82
C ASP A 72 -10.14 -5.42 -4.74
N PHE A 73 -11.17 -4.60 -4.93
CA PHE A 73 -11.08 -3.37 -5.71
C PHE A 73 -10.02 -2.41 -5.15
N ILE A 74 -10.02 -2.18 -3.83
CA ILE A 74 -9.08 -1.29 -3.15
C ILE A 74 -7.65 -1.82 -3.25
N ASN A 75 -7.42 -3.13 -3.10
CA ASN A 75 -6.08 -3.72 -3.22
C ASN A 75 -5.56 -3.61 -4.65
N ILE A 76 -6.37 -3.91 -5.66
CA ILE A 76 -5.95 -3.82 -7.07
C ILE A 76 -5.63 -2.37 -7.44
N TRP A 77 -6.61 -1.48 -7.30
CA TRP A 77 -6.51 -0.12 -7.83
C TRP A 77 -5.79 0.83 -6.89
N GLY A 78 -5.94 0.66 -5.59
CA GLY A 78 -5.26 1.48 -4.59
C GLY A 78 -3.74 1.27 -4.62
N LEU A 79 -3.26 0.02 -4.71
CA LEU A 79 -1.81 -0.24 -4.85
C LEU A 79 -1.28 0.33 -6.17
N THR A 80 -1.99 0.11 -7.28
CA THR A 80 -1.62 0.63 -8.60
C THR A 80 -1.52 2.16 -8.60
N LEU A 81 -2.53 2.84 -8.04
CA LEU A 81 -2.56 4.31 -7.99
C LEU A 81 -1.46 4.86 -7.08
N VAL A 82 -1.26 4.28 -5.89
CA VAL A 82 -0.17 4.67 -4.98
C VAL A 82 1.18 4.51 -5.66
N GLY A 83 1.41 3.38 -6.35
CA GLY A 83 2.63 3.13 -7.10
C GLY A 83 2.88 4.19 -8.18
N LEU A 84 1.86 4.51 -8.99
CA LEU A 84 1.95 5.55 -10.02
C LEU A 84 2.23 6.94 -9.43
N LEU A 85 1.54 7.32 -8.36
CA LEU A 85 1.74 8.62 -7.70
C LEU A 85 3.18 8.78 -7.19
N LEU A 86 3.74 7.73 -6.58
CA LEU A 86 5.11 7.76 -6.06
C LEU A 86 6.17 7.75 -7.16
N ILE A 87 6.00 6.98 -8.23
CA ILE A 87 6.96 6.97 -9.36
C ILE A 87 6.94 8.32 -10.09
N LEU A 88 5.76 8.79 -10.47
CA LEU A 88 5.58 10.06 -11.18
C LEU A 88 5.92 11.27 -10.31
N GLY A 89 5.94 11.10 -8.98
CA GLY A 89 6.15 12.19 -8.03
C GLY A 89 4.97 13.17 -7.99
N LEU A 90 3.77 12.70 -8.31
CA LEU A 90 2.55 13.48 -8.25
C LEU A 90 1.86 13.26 -6.91
N PHE A 91 1.41 14.34 -6.26
CA PHE A 91 0.73 14.29 -4.96
C PHE A 91 1.48 13.42 -3.93
N GLU A 92 2.81 13.58 -3.81
CA GLU A 92 3.65 12.61 -3.12
C GLU A 92 3.22 12.37 -1.66
N LYS A 93 2.73 13.40 -0.97
CA LYS A 93 2.21 13.28 0.40
C LYS A 93 1.03 12.30 0.50
N ALA A 94 0.11 12.36 -0.45
CA ALA A 94 -1.02 11.44 -0.50
C ALA A 94 -0.54 10.01 -0.85
N GLY A 95 0.39 9.89 -1.80
CA GLY A 95 1.01 8.61 -2.16
C GLY A 95 1.68 7.92 -0.96
N TYR A 96 2.52 8.65 -0.20
CA TYR A 96 3.18 8.10 0.99
C TYR A 96 2.18 7.72 2.09
N MET A 97 1.13 8.52 2.29
CA MET A 97 0.09 8.22 3.28
C MET A 97 -0.68 6.96 2.88
N GLY A 98 -1.04 6.81 1.60
CA GLY A 98 -1.67 5.61 1.07
C GLY A 98 -0.78 4.37 1.24
N ALA A 99 0.51 4.48 0.87
CA ALA A 99 1.47 3.40 1.06
C ALA A 99 1.59 2.98 2.53
N ALA A 100 1.67 3.94 3.45
CA ALA A 100 1.73 3.66 4.88
C ALA A 100 0.46 2.96 5.39
N ILE A 101 -0.73 3.41 4.97
CA ILE A 101 -2.00 2.78 5.36
C ILE A 101 -2.05 1.32 4.88
N PHE A 102 -1.68 1.05 3.62
CA PHE A 102 -1.63 -0.32 3.10
C PHE A 102 -0.68 -1.20 3.92
N LEU A 103 0.54 -0.73 4.19
CA LEU A 103 1.52 -1.49 4.97
C LEU A 103 1.02 -1.76 6.40
N ILE A 104 0.39 -0.78 7.04
CA ILE A 104 -0.20 -0.95 8.37
C ILE A 104 -1.30 -2.02 8.32
N LEU A 105 -2.20 -1.98 7.34
CA LEU A 105 -3.27 -2.97 7.21
C LEU A 105 -2.71 -4.38 6.98
N TYR A 106 -1.68 -4.53 6.13
CA TYR A 106 -1.04 -5.83 5.89
C TYR A 106 -0.35 -6.35 7.15
N TYR A 107 0.36 -5.47 7.86
CA TYR A 107 1.02 -5.81 9.12
C TYR A 107 0.01 -6.20 10.22
N LEU A 108 -1.13 -5.52 10.29
CA LEU A 108 -2.18 -5.87 11.26
C LEU A 108 -2.89 -7.19 10.92
N SER A 109 -2.96 -7.55 9.64
CA SER A 109 -3.52 -8.83 9.18
C SER A 109 -2.60 -10.01 9.49
N HIS A 110 -1.28 -9.81 9.33
CA HIS A 110 -0.26 -10.83 9.60
C HIS A 110 0.83 -10.22 10.47
N PRO A 111 0.57 -10.05 11.78
CA PRO A 111 1.60 -9.61 12.71
C PRO A 111 2.77 -10.61 12.67
N PRO A 112 4.01 -10.15 12.54
CA PRO A 112 5.15 -11.05 12.50
C PRO A 112 5.31 -11.79 13.84
N LEU A 113 5.84 -13.01 13.79
CA LEU A 113 6.20 -13.85 14.94
C LEU A 113 5.04 -14.57 15.65
N LEU A 114 3.88 -14.70 15.00
CA LEU A 114 2.77 -15.60 15.39
C LEU A 114 2.58 -16.68 14.31
#